data_AF-A0A0M8MD55-F1
#
_entry.id   AF-A0A0M8MD55-F1
#
_cell.length_a   1.000
_cell.length_b   1.000
_cell.length_c   1.000
_cell.angle_alpha   90.00
_cell.angle_beta   90.00
_cell.angle_gamma   90.00
#
_symmetry.space_group_name_H-M   'P 1'
#
loop_
_entity.id
_entity.type
_entity.pdbx_description
1 polymer ?
#
loop_
_entity_poly.entity_id
_entity_poly.type
_entity_poly.pdbx_seq_one_letter_code
_entity_poly.pdbx_strand_id
1 'polypeptide(L)'
;MIKKAFFLLLFCFGAMQAQTLPDSIAITVQTFETPVSGPEIISWQGKLVFYNQNGKFTSKDKKAKISKKKVLKLVEAIDRNMTFDEHFKNVGIDTVTIKNKPQKLLNQTFEWTPAQRNFILPLLGDIKNYKPIYEEDFYTGPDFQLTPDNRFKSQVTAMLYEKGVARGVTTNKSRTGYALPWVTTDGRENFNPALKKALADIIGSSVYVPSGKDLTRYIADVIIAGNAYHLKELAAETYATDIDHLRETFTVVKALSLGNNQYGIRLRTEAMLPNVSIDFYAYAAYGKLYPSDSLKAEHEYLVYRIQNMRFIMDYLKENPETELNINYYNNSAVNSYTADEINKTPELWKKHDAYVKELQDRAAQYPSGANNTEEKIKESEKTNCGCNLRLDKEVLDKAIQFSVNTPHAIGDRNGYSIWLLLPDDRILLYYMNGDSLLNFKYDAWGSTEPGIQYPCKVFDLDGKPLN
;
A
#
# COMPACT_ATOMS: atom_id res chain seq x y z
N MET A 1 -62.95 -69.92 -9.11
CA MET A 1 -61.50 -70.12 -8.90
C MET A 1 -60.85 -68.76 -8.67
N ILE A 2 -60.11 -68.68 -7.57
CA ILE A 2 -59.50 -67.47 -6.99
C ILE A 2 -58.08 -67.35 -7.57
N LYS A 3 -57.65 -66.15 -7.99
CA LYS A 3 -56.54 -65.41 -7.37
C LYS A 3 -56.19 -64.11 -8.12
N LYS A 4 -56.23 -63.04 -7.31
CA LYS A 4 -55.75 -61.68 -7.55
C LYS A 4 -54.24 -61.69 -7.81
N ALA A 5 -53.78 -60.98 -8.83
CA ALA A 5 -52.38 -60.60 -8.96
C ALA A 5 -52.16 -59.29 -8.19
N PHE A 6 -51.26 -59.35 -7.21
CA PHE A 6 -50.93 -58.28 -6.28
C PHE A 6 -49.68 -57.55 -6.79
N PHE A 7 -49.76 -56.22 -6.74
CA PHE A 7 -48.71 -55.23 -7.00
C PHE A 7 -47.45 -55.50 -6.15
N LEU A 8 -46.25 -55.34 -6.73
CA LEU A 8 -45.03 -55.08 -5.97
C LEU A 8 -44.34 -53.83 -6.52
N LEU A 9 -44.61 -52.70 -5.86
CA LEU A 9 -43.85 -51.45 -5.97
C LEU A 9 -42.50 -51.65 -5.29
N LEU A 10 -41.41 -51.66 -6.04
CA LEU A 10 -40.05 -51.57 -5.50
C LEU A 10 -39.86 -50.16 -4.92
N PHE A 11 -39.97 -50.03 -3.60
CA PHE A 11 -39.41 -48.91 -2.86
C PHE A 11 -37.89 -49.15 -2.73
N CYS A 12 -37.09 -48.46 -3.54
CA CYS A 12 -35.68 -48.25 -3.25
C CYS A 12 -35.56 -47.33 -2.03
N PHE A 13 -35.61 -47.91 -0.83
CA PHE A 13 -35.09 -47.26 0.36
C PHE A 13 -33.58 -47.15 0.20
N GLY A 14 -33.11 -46.00 -0.32
CA GLY A 14 -31.74 -45.58 -0.08
C GLY A 14 -31.54 -45.52 1.43
N ALA A 15 -30.69 -46.40 1.96
CA ALA A 15 -30.31 -46.36 3.36
C ALA A 15 -29.63 -45.00 3.62
N MET A 16 -30.37 -44.06 4.21
CA MET A 16 -29.78 -42.92 4.89
C MET A 16 -28.86 -43.49 5.95
N GLN A 17 -27.55 -43.56 5.68
CA GLN A 17 -26.56 -43.79 6.71
C GLN A 17 -26.72 -42.67 7.73
N ALA A 18 -27.27 -42.99 8.89
CA ALA A 18 -27.38 -42.05 9.99
C ALA A 18 -25.94 -41.62 10.35
N GLN A 19 -25.62 -40.34 10.14
CA GLN A 19 -24.29 -39.81 10.41
C GLN A 19 -23.96 -40.04 11.89
N THR A 20 -22.92 -40.83 12.14
CA THR A 20 -22.51 -41.20 13.49
C THR A 20 -21.86 -40.01 14.19
N LEU A 21 -22.18 -39.83 15.48
CA LEU A 21 -21.56 -38.79 16.28
C LEU A 21 -20.14 -39.25 16.68
N PRO A 22 -19.14 -38.36 16.65
CA PRO A 22 -17.81 -38.69 17.14
C PRO A 22 -17.83 -38.97 18.65
N ASP A 23 -16.87 -39.76 19.11
CA ASP A 23 -16.62 -40.03 20.54
C ASP A 23 -16.07 -38.78 21.25
N SER A 24 -15.27 -37.99 20.53
CA SER A 24 -14.81 -36.69 21.01
C SER A 24 -14.46 -35.75 19.87
N ILE A 25 -14.43 -34.45 20.19
CA ILE A 25 -13.89 -33.42 19.31
C ILE A 25 -12.80 -32.64 20.04
N ALA A 26 -11.74 -32.27 19.32
CA ALA A 26 -10.70 -31.38 19.81
C ALA A 26 -10.52 -30.23 18.83
N ILE A 27 -10.60 -28.99 19.33
CA ILE A 27 -10.32 -27.78 18.56
C ILE A 27 -9.12 -27.11 19.18
N THR A 28 -8.07 -26.91 18.40
CA THR A 28 -6.84 -26.23 18.80
C THR A 28 -6.75 -24.92 18.02
N VAL A 29 -6.51 -23.82 18.73
CA VAL A 29 -6.23 -22.51 18.14
C VAL A 29 -4.80 -22.15 18.53
N GLN A 30 -3.95 -21.93 17.55
CA GLN A 30 -2.56 -21.52 17.74
C GLN A 30 -2.38 -20.13 17.18
N THR A 31 -1.76 -19.24 17.93
CA THR A 31 -1.33 -17.92 17.47
C THR A 31 0.19 -17.93 17.33
N PHE A 32 0.64 -17.52 16.16
CA PHE A 32 2.03 -17.39 15.75
C PHE A 32 2.38 -15.92 15.76
N GLU A 33 3.55 -15.59 16.28
CA GLU A 33 4.16 -14.28 16.19
C GLU A 33 5.33 -14.33 15.20
N THR A 34 5.37 -13.37 14.28
CA THR A 34 6.47 -13.15 13.35
C THR A 34 7.42 -12.13 13.97
N PRO A 35 8.60 -12.55 14.48
CA PRO A 35 9.58 -11.61 15.01
C PRO A 35 10.17 -10.76 13.86
N VAL A 36 10.78 -9.62 14.21
CA VAL A 36 11.46 -8.72 13.25
C VAL A 36 12.54 -9.45 12.45
N SER A 37 13.17 -10.46 13.05
CA SER A 37 14.10 -11.37 12.41
C SER A 37 13.94 -12.77 12.98
N GLY A 38 13.78 -13.78 12.12
CA GLY A 38 13.69 -15.20 12.52
C GLY A 38 12.39 -15.89 12.12
N PRO A 39 12.26 -17.21 12.39
CA PRO A 39 11.07 -17.97 12.05
C PRO A 39 9.88 -17.58 12.93
N GLU A 40 8.66 -17.82 12.44
CA GLU A 40 7.42 -17.66 13.23
C GLU A 40 7.47 -18.55 14.48
N ILE A 41 7.14 -17.98 15.65
CA ILE A 41 7.08 -18.69 16.93
C ILE A 41 5.63 -18.79 17.43
N ILE A 42 5.27 -19.84 18.17
CA ILE A 42 3.94 -19.93 18.79
C ILE A 42 3.92 -19.02 20.02
N SER A 43 3.13 -17.95 19.99
CA SER A 43 2.96 -17.04 21.12
C SER A 43 1.84 -17.47 22.06
N TRP A 44 0.80 -18.13 21.53
CA TRP A 44 -0.31 -18.63 22.32
C TRP A 44 -0.93 -19.90 21.73
N GLN A 45 -1.44 -20.79 22.58
CA GLN A 45 -2.20 -21.96 22.17
C GLN A 45 -3.36 -22.25 23.12
N GLY A 46 -4.57 -22.28 22.57
CA GLY A 46 -5.78 -22.75 23.25
C GLY A 46 -6.21 -24.11 22.71
N LYS A 47 -6.67 -25.01 23.60
CA LYS A 47 -7.23 -26.30 23.22
C LYS A 47 -8.55 -26.56 23.92
N LEU A 48 -9.61 -26.77 23.14
CA LEU A 48 -10.93 -27.17 23.60
C LEU A 48 -11.16 -28.64 23.26
N VAL A 49 -11.50 -29.46 24.25
CA VAL A 49 -11.81 -30.89 24.04
C VAL A 49 -13.17 -31.20 24.64
N PHE A 50 -14.06 -31.80 23.85
CA PHE A 50 -15.38 -32.23 24.28
C PHE A 50 -15.56 -33.72 24.04
N TYR A 51 -16.09 -34.43 25.04
CA TYR A 51 -16.34 -35.87 25.00
C TYR A 51 -17.84 -36.13 24.87
N ASN A 52 -18.20 -37.08 24.03
CA ASN A 52 -19.57 -37.54 23.86
C ASN A 52 -19.96 -38.46 25.01
N GLN A 53 -20.86 -37.98 25.87
CA GLN A 53 -21.46 -38.74 26.96
C GLN A 53 -22.95 -38.87 26.68
N ASN A 54 -23.36 -40.00 26.11
CA ASN A 54 -24.76 -40.29 25.76
C ASN A 54 -25.40 -39.21 24.86
N GLY A 55 -24.68 -38.76 23.82
CA GLY A 55 -25.14 -37.76 22.87
C GLY A 55 -25.00 -36.30 23.34
N LYS A 56 -24.42 -36.07 24.52
CA LYS A 56 -24.09 -34.75 25.06
C LYS A 56 -22.58 -34.54 25.03
N PHE A 57 -22.13 -33.43 24.47
CA PHE A 57 -20.71 -33.11 24.36
C PHE A 57 -20.29 -32.17 25.49
N THR A 58 -19.44 -32.67 26.38
CA THR A 58 -19.00 -31.97 27.59
C THR A 58 -17.47 -31.91 27.66
N SER A 59 -16.97 -30.77 28.12
CA SER A 59 -15.55 -30.62 28.46
C SER A 59 -15.16 -31.53 29.63
N LYS A 60 -13.86 -31.83 29.77
CA LYS A 60 -13.33 -32.72 30.82
C LYS A 60 -13.71 -32.25 32.23
N ASP A 61 -13.71 -30.93 32.46
CA ASP A 61 -14.09 -30.31 33.74
C ASP A 61 -15.61 -30.06 33.87
N LYS A 62 -16.39 -30.49 32.87
CA LYS A 62 -17.85 -30.36 32.76
C LYS A 62 -18.38 -28.91 32.77
N LYS A 63 -17.51 -27.89 32.64
CA LYS A 63 -17.92 -26.48 32.69
C LYS A 63 -18.49 -25.99 31.37
N ALA A 64 -17.88 -26.38 30.26
CA ALA A 64 -18.35 -26.08 28.91
C ALA A 64 -19.15 -27.25 28.32
N LYS A 65 -20.27 -26.93 27.67
CA LYS A 65 -21.15 -27.86 26.95
C LYS A 65 -21.41 -27.34 25.55
N ILE A 66 -21.43 -28.23 24.57
CA ILE A 66 -21.84 -27.91 23.20
C ILE A 66 -23.01 -28.79 22.79
N SER A 67 -23.91 -28.24 21.99
CA SER A 67 -25.08 -28.98 21.53
C SER A 67 -24.71 -29.99 20.44
N LYS A 68 -25.39 -31.13 20.44
CA LYS A 68 -25.30 -32.13 19.36
C LYS A 68 -25.44 -31.50 17.97
N LYS A 69 -26.33 -30.52 17.82
CA LYS A 69 -26.56 -29.79 16.56
C LYS A 69 -25.30 -29.06 16.06
N LYS A 70 -24.54 -28.42 16.95
CA LYS A 70 -23.28 -27.74 16.56
C LYS A 70 -22.23 -28.75 16.11
N VAL A 71 -22.14 -29.89 16.80
CA VAL A 71 -21.21 -30.98 16.43
C VAL A 71 -21.58 -31.56 15.07
N LEU A 72 -22.85 -31.88 14.84
CA LEU A 72 -23.30 -32.41 13.54
C LEU A 72 -22.98 -31.46 12.39
N LYS A 73 -23.23 -30.16 12.55
CA LYS A 73 -22.83 -29.15 11.53
C LYS A 73 -21.34 -29.17 11.23
N LEU A 74 -20.48 -29.34 12.25
CA LEU A 74 -19.04 -29.44 12.06
C LEU A 74 -18.67 -30.73 11.32
N VAL A 75 -19.26 -31.86 11.70
CA VAL A 75 -19.05 -33.17 11.03
C VAL A 75 -19.48 -33.08 9.56
N GLU A 76 -20.69 -32.58 9.28
CA GLU A 76 -21.20 -32.35 7.93
C GLU A 76 -20.28 -31.43 7.11
N ALA A 77 -19.75 -30.37 7.73
CA ALA A 77 -18.86 -29.43 7.05
C ALA A 77 -17.47 -30.02 6.75
N ILE A 78 -16.92 -30.85 7.64
CA ILE A 78 -15.67 -31.60 7.41
C ILE A 78 -15.84 -32.64 6.31
N ASP A 79 -16.99 -33.33 6.29
CA ASP A 79 -17.26 -34.42 5.35
C ASP A 79 -17.56 -33.92 3.93
N ARG A 80 -18.07 -32.69 3.84
CA ARG A 80 -18.31 -32.02 2.56
C ARG A 80 -17.03 -31.38 2.06
N ASN A 81 -16.30 -32.12 1.22
CA ASN A 81 -15.22 -31.55 0.43
C ASN A 81 -15.78 -30.60 -0.62
N MET A 82 -15.18 -29.41 -0.75
CA MET A 82 -15.53 -28.43 -1.77
C MET A 82 -14.26 -27.97 -2.45
N THR A 83 -14.23 -28.05 -3.78
CA THR A 83 -13.14 -27.49 -4.59
C THR A 83 -13.20 -25.96 -4.62
N PHE A 84 -12.10 -25.30 -4.98
CA PHE A 84 -12.09 -23.85 -5.15
C PHE A 84 -13.13 -23.39 -6.19
N ASP A 85 -13.26 -24.09 -7.32
CA ASP A 85 -14.23 -23.76 -8.37
C ASP A 85 -15.69 -23.85 -7.92
N GLU A 86 -16.02 -24.87 -7.12
CA GLU A 86 -17.36 -24.99 -6.53
C GLU A 86 -17.62 -23.87 -5.54
N HIS A 87 -16.63 -23.55 -4.70
CA HIS A 87 -16.72 -22.46 -3.74
C HIS A 87 -16.91 -21.10 -4.43
N PHE A 88 -16.09 -20.78 -5.42
CA PHE A 88 -16.19 -19.56 -6.22
C PHE A 88 -17.57 -19.39 -6.89
N LYS A 89 -18.17 -20.49 -7.37
CA LYS A 89 -19.54 -20.46 -7.91
C LYS A 89 -20.59 -20.17 -6.83
N ASN A 90 -20.35 -20.61 -5.60
CA ASN A 90 -21.33 -20.55 -4.50
C ASN A 90 -21.26 -19.26 -3.68
N VAL A 91 -20.21 -18.45 -3.80
CA VAL A 91 -20.05 -17.22 -3.00
C VAL A 91 -20.95 -16.07 -3.46
N GLY A 92 -21.68 -16.28 -4.55
CA GLY A 92 -22.72 -15.37 -5.01
C GLY A 92 -22.18 -14.11 -5.66
N ILE A 93 -20.98 -14.15 -6.27
CA ILE A 93 -20.50 -13.05 -7.12
C ILE A 93 -21.61 -12.68 -8.12
N ASP A 94 -21.89 -11.39 -8.23
CA ASP A 94 -22.97 -10.84 -9.06
C ASP A 94 -22.55 -10.86 -10.54
N THR A 95 -22.57 -12.06 -11.11
CA THR A 95 -22.21 -12.32 -12.52
C THR A 95 -23.11 -11.56 -13.49
N VAL A 96 -24.35 -11.23 -13.07
CA VAL A 96 -25.30 -10.44 -13.87
C VAL A 96 -24.81 -9.01 -14.01
N THR A 97 -24.38 -8.39 -12.90
CA THR A 97 -23.80 -7.04 -12.94
C THR A 97 -22.49 -7.02 -13.71
N ILE A 98 -21.58 -7.98 -13.47
CA ILE A 98 -20.32 -8.11 -14.23
C ILE A 98 -20.60 -8.15 -15.74
N LYS A 99 -21.41 -9.10 -16.20
CA LYS A 99 -21.60 -9.34 -17.63
C LYS A 99 -22.42 -8.27 -18.34
N ASN A 100 -23.48 -7.78 -17.69
CA ASN A 100 -24.49 -6.96 -18.37
C ASN A 100 -24.44 -5.48 -17.97
N LYS A 101 -23.83 -5.15 -16.83
CA LYS A 101 -23.83 -3.78 -16.27
C LYS A 101 -22.49 -3.41 -15.57
N PRO A 102 -21.32 -3.66 -16.18
CA PRO A 102 -20.02 -3.43 -15.53
C PRO A 102 -19.81 -1.96 -15.12
N GLN A 103 -20.48 -1.00 -15.77
CA GLN A 103 -20.47 0.42 -15.39
C GLN A 103 -20.96 0.68 -13.96
N LYS A 104 -21.79 -0.20 -13.39
CA LYS A 104 -22.24 -0.10 -11.99
C LYS A 104 -21.13 -0.43 -10.99
N LEU A 105 -20.04 -1.06 -11.45
CA LEU A 105 -18.87 -1.40 -10.66
C LEU A 105 -17.84 -0.27 -10.63
N LEU A 106 -18.04 0.79 -11.39
CA LEU A 106 -17.25 2.02 -11.28
C LEU A 106 -17.72 2.85 -10.10
N ASN A 107 -16.81 3.57 -9.45
CA ASN A 107 -17.17 4.59 -8.47
C ASN A 107 -17.86 5.75 -9.22
N GLN A 108 -19.09 6.08 -8.83
CA GLN A 108 -19.90 7.12 -9.47
C GLN A 108 -19.47 8.54 -9.09
N THR A 109 -18.71 8.72 -8.00
CA THR A 109 -18.16 10.03 -7.61
C THR A 109 -16.87 10.37 -8.33
N PHE A 110 -16.24 9.38 -8.98
CA PHE A 110 -15.04 9.60 -9.79
C PHE A 110 -15.43 9.93 -11.23
N GLU A 111 -14.84 10.98 -11.78
CA GLU A 111 -15.06 11.39 -13.15
C GLU A 111 -14.19 10.57 -14.10
N TRP A 112 -14.75 9.48 -14.61
CA TRP A 112 -14.06 8.60 -15.57
C TRP A 112 -14.09 9.17 -16.98
N THR A 113 -12.91 9.35 -17.59
CA THR A 113 -12.78 9.75 -19.00
C THR A 113 -13.25 8.64 -19.94
N PRO A 114 -13.64 8.95 -21.20
CA PRO A 114 -13.99 7.93 -22.18
C PRO A 114 -12.87 6.89 -22.39
N ALA A 115 -11.60 7.32 -22.45
CA ALA A 115 -10.45 6.42 -22.61
C ALA A 115 -10.32 5.44 -21.44
N GLN A 116 -10.40 5.94 -20.21
CA GLN A 116 -10.38 5.09 -19.01
C GLN A 116 -11.54 4.08 -19.00
N ARG A 117 -12.76 4.53 -19.33
CA ARG A 117 -13.95 3.65 -19.39
C ARG A 117 -13.77 2.56 -20.44
N ASN A 118 -13.29 2.91 -21.64
CA ASN A 118 -13.07 1.98 -22.73
C ASN A 118 -12.03 0.90 -22.37
N PHE A 119 -11.02 1.26 -21.56
CA PHE A 119 -10.03 0.31 -21.07
C PHE A 119 -10.56 -0.57 -19.93
N ILE A 120 -11.16 0.03 -18.89
CA ILE A 120 -11.47 -0.70 -17.64
C ILE A 120 -12.77 -1.51 -17.71
N LEU A 121 -13.78 -1.05 -18.46
CA LEU A 121 -15.08 -1.73 -18.51
C LEU A 121 -15.01 -3.15 -19.09
N PRO A 122 -14.22 -3.43 -20.16
CA PRO A 122 -13.99 -4.80 -20.61
C PRO A 122 -13.38 -5.70 -19.53
N LEU A 123 -12.44 -5.17 -18.73
CA LEU A 123 -11.81 -5.92 -17.64
C LEU A 123 -12.81 -6.24 -16.52
N LEU A 124 -13.63 -5.28 -16.12
CA LEU A 124 -14.70 -5.46 -15.14
C LEU A 124 -15.86 -6.31 -15.68
N GLY A 125 -16.00 -6.42 -17.00
CA GLY A 125 -17.02 -7.19 -17.68
C GLY A 125 -16.71 -8.69 -17.81
N ASP A 126 -15.47 -9.10 -17.54
CA ASP A 126 -15.04 -10.49 -17.66
C ASP A 126 -14.86 -11.16 -16.29
N ILE A 127 -15.71 -12.14 -16.01
CA ILE A 127 -15.64 -12.96 -14.78
C ILE A 127 -14.30 -13.66 -14.61
N LYS A 128 -13.55 -13.91 -15.71
CA LYS A 128 -12.22 -14.52 -15.65
C LYS A 128 -11.22 -13.66 -14.89
N ASN A 129 -11.40 -12.34 -14.85
CA ASN A 129 -10.53 -11.44 -14.09
C ASN A 129 -10.81 -11.45 -12.60
N TYR A 130 -11.97 -11.95 -12.17
CA TYR A 130 -12.35 -12.00 -10.76
C TYR A 130 -11.78 -13.23 -10.05
N LYS A 131 -11.68 -14.36 -10.76
CA LYS A 131 -11.26 -15.63 -10.16
C LYS A 131 -9.84 -15.59 -9.59
N PRO A 132 -8.81 -15.12 -10.31
CA PRO A 132 -7.43 -15.06 -9.78
C PRO A 132 -7.32 -14.14 -8.57
N ILE A 133 -7.94 -12.96 -8.60
CA ILE A 133 -7.95 -12.03 -7.47
C ILE A 133 -8.65 -12.64 -6.26
N TYR A 134 -9.77 -13.33 -6.49
CA TYR A 134 -10.46 -14.03 -5.42
C TYR A 134 -9.64 -15.16 -4.81
N GLU A 135 -8.85 -15.87 -5.62
CA GLU A 135 -7.93 -16.91 -5.17
C GLU A 135 -6.78 -16.31 -4.34
N GLU A 136 -6.10 -15.31 -4.93
CA GLU A 136 -4.89 -14.67 -4.42
C GLU A 136 -5.16 -13.84 -3.15
N ASP A 137 -6.02 -12.82 -3.24
CA ASP A 137 -6.20 -11.81 -2.19
C ASP A 137 -7.11 -12.30 -1.06
N PHE A 138 -8.09 -13.15 -1.36
CA PHE A 138 -9.15 -13.45 -0.40
C PHE A 138 -8.93 -14.77 0.35
N TYR A 139 -8.23 -15.73 -0.26
CA TYR A 139 -8.02 -17.05 0.35
C TYR A 139 -6.57 -17.41 0.58
N THR A 140 -5.67 -17.15 -0.36
CA THR A 140 -4.25 -17.44 -0.14
C THR A 140 -3.50 -16.29 0.55
N GLY A 141 -4.07 -15.07 0.53
CA GLY A 141 -3.49 -13.89 1.14
C GLY A 141 -3.55 -13.90 2.68
N PRO A 142 -2.55 -13.36 3.38
CA PRO A 142 -2.55 -13.34 4.84
C PRO A 142 -3.74 -12.60 5.45
N ASP A 143 -4.24 -11.50 4.88
CA ASP A 143 -5.24 -10.63 5.52
C ASP A 143 -5.94 -9.62 4.59
N PHE A 144 -7.26 -9.53 4.70
CA PHE A 144 -8.01 -8.32 4.35
C PHE A 144 -8.05 -7.43 5.59
N GLN A 145 -7.04 -6.56 5.78
CA GLN A 145 -7.12 -5.26 6.47
C GLN A 145 -5.72 -4.65 6.67
N LEU A 146 -5.57 -3.42 6.17
CA LEU A 146 -4.43 -2.50 6.37
C LEU A 146 -4.37 -2.01 7.84
N THR A 147 -3.91 -2.86 8.77
CA THR A 147 -3.48 -2.38 10.10
C THR A 147 -2.06 -2.85 10.41
N PRO A 148 -1.22 -2.02 11.07
CA PRO A 148 0.24 -2.23 11.12
C PRO A 148 0.73 -3.49 11.84
N ASP A 149 -0.08 -4.16 12.68
CA ASP A 149 0.37 -5.31 13.46
C ASP A 149 0.30 -6.65 12.68
N ASN A 150 0.98 -6.77 11.55
CA ASN A 150 1.07 -8.02 10.77
C ASN A 150 1.85 -9.14 11.48
N ARG A 151 2.22 -8.94 12.75
CA ARG A 151 3.05 -9.85 13.53
C ARG A 151 2.30 -11.11 13.96
N PHE A 152 0.99 -11.05 14.21
CA PHE A 152 0.25 -12.20 14.74
C PHE A 152 -0.63 -12.88 13.70
N LYS A 153 -0.47 -14.19 13.53
CA LYS A 153 -1.32 -15.04 12.70
C LYS A 153 -1.89 -16.17 13.53
N SER A 154 -3.13 -16.55 13.32
CA SER A 154 -3.75 -17.69 13.96
C SER A 154 -3.90 -18.87 13.00
N GLN A 155 -3.98 -20.07 13.55
CA GLN A 155 -4.32 -21.31 12.85
C GLN A 155 -5.31 -22.09 13.72
N VAL A 156 -6.32 -22.67 13.08
CA VAL A 156 -7.34 -23.47 13.75
C VAL A 156 -7.27 -24.89 13.22
N THR A 157 -7.12 -25.85 14.14
CA THR A 157 -7.17 -27.29 13.85
C THR A 157 -8.37 -27.90 14.56
N ALA A 158 -9.25 -28.55 13.81
CA ALA A 158 -10.42 -29.26 14.33
C ALA A 158 -10.31 -30.76 14.04
N MET A 159 -10.28 -31.57 15.08
CA MET A 159 -10.15 -33.03 15.02
C MET A 159 -11.38 -33.71 15.61
N LEU A 160 -11.94 -34.66 14.87
CA LEU A 160 -12.99 -35.57 15.28
C LEU A 160 -12.36 -36.95 15.55
N TYR A 161 -12.73 -37.58 16.66
CA TYR A 161 -12.28 -38.93 17.01
C TYR A 161 -13.48 -39.86 17.07
N GLU A 162 -13.45 -40.94 16.29
CA GLU A 162 -14.49 -41.98 16.26
C GLU A 162 -13.81 -43.36 16.23
N LYS A 163 -14.07 -44.19 17.23
CA LYS A 163 -13.54 -45.55 17.36
C LYS A 163 -12.03 -45.64 17.18
N GLY A 164 -11.31 -44.63 17.69
CA GLY A 164 -9.85 -44.54 17.60
C GLY A 164 -9.30 -43.97 16.28
N VAL A 165 -10.16 -43.68 15.29
CA VAL A 165 -9.77 -43.01 14.04
C VAL A 165 -9.92 -41.50 14.22
N ALA A 166 -8.88 -40.76 13.87
CA ALA A 166 -8.87 -39.30 13.90
C ALA A 166 -9.02 -38.74 12.47
N ARG A 167 -9.93 -37.79 12.30
CA ARG A 167 -10.13 -37.07 11.04
C ARG A 167 -10.43 -35.62 11.33
N GLY A 168 -9.98 -34.72 10.48
CA GLY A 168 -10.07 -33.31 10.81
C GLY A 168 -9.60 -32.39 9.70
N VAL A 169 -9.53 -31.12 10.04
CA VAL A 169 -9.12 -30.03 9.16
C VAL A 169 -8.28 -29.02 9.91
N THR A 170 -7.32 -28.43 9.20
CA THR A 170 -6.46 -27.35 9.69
C THR A 170 -6.49 -26.18 8.72
N THR A 171 -6.60 -24.95 9.20
CA THR A 171 -6.57 -23.75 8.34
C THR A 171 -5.16 -23.37 7.93
N ASN A 172 -5.07 -22.53 6.90
CA ASN A 172 -3.88 -21.72 6.69
C ASN A 172 -3.73 -20.68 7.81
N LYS A 173 -2.48 -20.30 8.10
CA LYS A 173 -2.17 -19.23 9.04
C LYS A 173 -2.66 -17.89 8.49
N SER A 174 -3.51 -17.19 9.23
CA SER A 174 -4.02 -15.84 8.90
C SER A 174 -4.39 -15.10 10.19
N ARG A 175 -4.53 -13.77 10.25
CA ARG A 175 -4.88 -13.13 11.53
C ARG A 175 -6.15 -13.67 12.16
N THR A 176 -7.14 -13.96 11.32
CA THR A 176 -8.44 -14.48 11.78
C THR A 176 -8.36 -15.95 12.20
N GLY A 177 -7.37 -16.71 11.71
CA GLY A 177 -7.25 -18.15 11.94
C GLY A 177 -8.16 -19.02 11.09
N TYR A 178 -8.86 -18.43 10.11
CA TYR A 178 -9.91 -19.08 9.34
C TYR A 178 -9.73 -18.93 7.82
N ALA A 179 -8.48 -18.78 7.35
CA ALA A 179 -8.19 -18.74 5.92
C ALA A 179 -8.39 -20.12 5.28
N LEU A 180 -8.87 -20.12 4.03
CA LEU A 180 -8.94 -21.33 3.20
C LEU A 180 -7.62 -21.49 2.42
N PRO A 181 -7.39 -22.64 1.78
CA PRO A 181 -8.06 -23.92 2.02
C PRO A 181 -7.92 -24.40 3.48
N TRP A 182 -8.89 -25.21 3.90
CA TRP A 182 -8.68 -26.13 5.00
C TRP A 182 -7.93 -27.34 4.47
N VAL A 183 -6.86 -27.75 5.13
CA VAL A 183 -6.14 -28.98 4.82
C VAL A 183 -6.70 -30.10 5.68
N THR A 184 -7.30 -31.10 5.06
CA THR A 184 -7.78 -32.30 5.75
C THR A 184 -6.61 -33.15 6.25
N THR A 185 -6.87 -34.06 7.19
CA THR A 185 -5.84 -34.96 7.73
C THR A 185 -5.17 -35.87 6.68
N ASP A 186 -5.80 -36.06 5.53
CA ASP A 186 -5.24 -36.81 4.38
C ASP A 186 -4.54 -35.91 3.35
N GLY A 187 -4.35 -34.62 3.66
CA GLY A 187 -3.61 -33.66 2.85
C GLY A 187 -4.39 -32.99 1.73
N ARG A 188 -5.71 -33.23 1.61
CA ARG A 188 -6.54 -32.58 0.59
C ARG A 188 -6.94 -31.17 1.02
N GLU A 189 -7.06 -30.29 0.04
CA GLU A 189 -7.62 -28.96 0.23
C GLU A 189 -9.14 -28.99 0.20
N ASN A 190 -9.76 -28.28 1.13
CA ASN A 190 -11.20 -28.13 1.26
C ASN A 190 -11.56 -26.64 1.42
N PHE A 191 -12.33 -26.12 0.46
CA PHE A 191 -12.76 -24.72 0.41
C PHE A 191 -14.16 -24.50 0.99
N ASN A 192 -14.71 -25.44 1.77
CA ASN A 192 -16.07 -25.33 2.29
C ASN A 192 -16.21 -24.19 3.33
N PRO A 193 -16.94 -23.09 3.04
CA PRO A 193 -17.06 -21.97 3.96
C PRO A 193 -17.91 -22.29 5.19
N ALA A 194 -18.67 -23.39 5.17
CA ALA A 194 -19.46 -23.85 6.31
C ALA A 194 -18.59 -24.26 7.51
N LEU A 195 -17.34 -24.70 7.27
CA LEU A 195 -16.37 -25.04 8.33
C LEU A 195 -16.09 -23.86 9.25
N LYS A 196 -15.85 -22.69 8.67
CA LYS A 196 -15.60 -21.45 9.39
C LYS A 196 -16.76 -21.11 10.33
N LYS A 197 -18.00 -21.18 9.82
CA LYS A 197 -19.21 -20.92 10.61
C LYS A 197 -19.44 -21.96 11.70
N ALA A 198 -19.25 -23.24 11.41
CA ALA A 198 -19.43 -24.32 12.37
C ALA A 198 -18.44 -24.23 13.54
N LEU A 199 -17.19 -23.85 13.27
CA LEU A 199 -16.16 -23.67 14.30
C LEU A 199 -16.39 -22.40 15.11
N ALA A 200 -16.72 -21.30 14.46
CA ALA A 200 -17.06 -20.05 15.15
C ALA A 200 -18.27 -20.22 16.09
N ASP A 201 -19.29 -20.98 15.68
CA ASP A 201 -20.44 -21.35 16.53
C ASP A 201 -20.01 -22.12 17.80
N ILE A 202 -18.94 -22.91 17.74
CA ILE A 202 -18.42 -23.69 18.88
C ILE A 202 -17.52 -22.85 19.77
N ILE A 203 -16.62 -22.06 19.19
CA ILE A 203 -15.62 -21.25 19.91
C ILE A 203 -16.24 -19.97 20.48
N GLY A 204 -17.37 -19.51 19.94
CA GLY A 204 -18.03 -18.26 20.36
C GLY A 204 -17.46 -17.02 19.67
N SER A 205 -16.98 -17.15 18.44
CA SER A 205 -16.42 -16.05 17.64
C SER A 205 -17.43 -15.54 16.61
N SER A 206 -17.37 -14.25 16.26
CA SER A 206 -18.09 -13.71 15.10
C SER A 206 -17.26 -13.89 13.84
N VAL A 207 -17.91 -14.32 12.76
CA VAL A 207 -17.28 -14.54 11.47
C VAL A 207 -18.00 -13.74 10.39
N TYR A 208 -17.24 -12.93 9.68
CA TYR A 208 -17.66 -12.37 8.40
C TYR A 208 -17.09 -13.21 7.24
N VAL A 209 -17.94 -13.46 6.25
CA VAL A 209 -17.57 -14.04 4.96
C VAL A 209 -18.18 -13.11 3.91
N PRO A 210 -17.38 -12.21 3.32
CA PRO A 210 -17.83 -11.39 2.20
C PRO A 210 -18.41 -12.27 1.10
N SER A 211 -19.56 -11.88 0.57
CA SER A 211 -20.29 -12.62 -0.45
C SER A 211 -21.15 -11.66 -1.26
N GLY A 212 -21.74 -12.12 -2.36
CA GLY A 212 -22.72 -11.32 -3.07
C GLY A 212 -22.13 -10.10 -3.77
N LYS A 213 -22.90 -9.01 -3.72
CA LYS A 213 -22.56 -7.72 -4.34
C LYS A 213 -21.36 -7.05 -3.70
N ASP A 214 -21.22 -7.15 -2.37
CA ASP A 214 -20.12 -6.50 -1.64
C ASP A 214 -18.77 -7.10 -2.05
N LEU A 215 -18.70 -8.43 -2.13
CA LEU A 215 -17.52 -9.14 -2.65
C LEU A 215 -17.23 -8.78 -4.10
N THR A 216 -18.27 -8.72 -4.94
CA THR A 216 -18.13 -8.34 -6.35
C THR A 216 -17.55 -6.94 -6.49
N ARG A 217 -18.02 -6.00 -5.66
CA ARG A 217 -17.55 -4.62 -5.65
C ARG A 217 -16.09 -4.54 -5.19
N TYR A 218 -15.75 -5.23 -4.11
CA TYR A 218 -14.38 -5.26 -3.62
C TYR A 218 -13.39 -5.75 -4.68
N ILE A 219 -13.67 -6.90 -5.32
CA ILE A 219 -12.78 -7.44 -6.35
C ILE A 219 -12.68 -6.45 -7.54
N ALA A 220 -13.78 -5.81 -7.92
CA ALA A 220 -13.76 -4.77 -8.96
C ALA A 220 -12.85 -3.59 -8.58
N ASP A 221 -12.89 -3.14 -7.32
CA ASP A 221 -12.01 -2.07 -6.84
C ASP A 221 -10.54 -2.51 -6.83
N VAL A 222 -10.24 -3.80 -6.55
CA VAL A 222 -8.88 -4.36 -6.70
C VAL A 222 -8.43 -4.38 -8.16
N ILE A 223 -9.28 -4.81 -9.10
CA ILE A 223 -8.98 -4.75 -10.54
C ILE A 223 -8.63 -3.31 -10.95
N ILE A 224 -9.42 -2.33 -10.49
CA ILE A 224 -9.16 -0.91 -10.75
C ILE A 224 -7.82 -0.46 -10.15
N ALA A 225 -7.57 -0.79 -8.88
CA ALA A 225 -6.34 -0.42 -8.18
C ALA A 225 -5.09 -1.02 -8.84
N GLY A 226 -5.15 -2.29 -9.25
CA GLY A 226 -4.07 -2.97 -9.98
C GLY A 226 -3.76 -2.32 -11.34
N ASN A 227 -4.69 -1.53 -11.89
CA ASN A 227 -4.52 -0.80 -13.14
C ASN A 227 -4.38 0.73 -12.94
N ALA A 228 -4.18 1.21 -11.72
CA ALA A 228 -4.23 2.64 -11.40
C ALA A 228 -3.21 3.48 -12.18
N TYR A 229 -2.02 2.94 -12.47
CA TYR A 229 -1.00 3.66 -13.22
C TYR A 229 -1.45 3.93 -14.66
N HIS A 230 -1.87 2.90 -15.39
CA HIS A 230 -2.35 3.06 -16.76
C HIS A 230 -3.61 3.92 -16.83
N LEU A 231 -4.51 3.80 -15.84
CA LEU A 231 -5.67 4.69 -15.73
C LEU A 231 -5.29 6.17 -15.56
N LYS A 232 -4.15 6.48 -14.92
CA LYS A 232 -3.64 7.85 -14.83
C LYS A 232 -3.06 8.35 -16.16
N GLU A 233 -2.46 7.48 -16.97
CA GLU A 233 -2.02 7.80 -18.34
C GLU A 233 -3.23 8.15 -19.22
N LEU A 234 -4.23 7.27 -19.26
CA LEU A 234 -5.47 7.49 -20.02
C LEU A 234 -6.26 8.73 -19.55
N ALA A 235 -6.09 9.15 -18.30
CA ALA A 235 -6.66 10.41 -17.82
C ALA A 235 -5.95 11.63 -18.42
N ALA A 236 -4.63 11.57 -18.63
CA ALA A 236 -3.86 12.67 -19.21
C ALA A 236 -4.25 12.94 -20.67
N GLU A 237 -4.76 11.93 -21.39
CA GLU A 237 -5.25 12.08 -22.77
C GLU A 237 -6.39 13.10 -22.92
N THR A 238 -7.10 13.46 -21.84
CA THR A 238 -8.05 14.59 -21.86
C THR A 238 -7.41 15.89 -22.32
N TYR A 239 -6.09 16.04 -22.17
CA TYR A 239 -5.31 17.20 -22.58
C TYR A 239 -4.33 16.87 -23.71
N ALA A 240 -4.64 15.88 -24.57
CA ALA A 240 -3.76 15.45 -25.66
C ALA A 240 -3.27 16.62 -26.52
N THR A 241 -4.13 17.58 -26.87
CA THR A 241 -3.75 18.76 -27.67
C THR A 241 -2.66 19.61 -26.98
N ASP A 242 -2.79 19.87 -25.68
CA ASP A 242 -1.79 20.66 -24.93
C ASP A 242 -0.48 19.87 -24.77
N ILE A 243 -0.58 18.55 -24.59
CA ILE A 243 0.57 17.64 -24.56
C ILE A 243 1.27 17.58 -25.92
N ASP A 244 0.52 17.61 -27.02
CA ASP A 244 1.08 17.62 -28.37
C ASP A 244 1.79 18.93 -28.68
N HIS A 245 1.34 20.06 -28.15
CA HIS A 245 2.08 21.32 -28.23
C HIS A 245 3.45 21.22 -27.53
N LEU A 246 3.58 20.48 -26.43
CA LEU A 246 4.90 20.21 -25.82
C LEU A 246 5.81 19.40 -26.74
N ARG A 247 5.26 18.52 -27.59
CA ARG A 247 6.05 17.68 -28.52
C ARG A 247 6.78 18.47 -29.60
N GLU A 248 6.40 19.72 -29.83
CA GLU A 248 7.11 20.62 -30.75
C GLU A 248 8.52 20.99 -30.27
N THR A 249 8.77 20.88 -28.96
CA THR A 249 10.04 21.26 -28.31
C THR A 249 10.68 20.08 -27.59
N PHE A 250 9.87 19.19 -27.02
CA PHE A 250 10.31 18.11 -26.15
C PHE A 250 9.96 16.75 -26.71
N THR A 251 10.77 15.75 -26.39
CA THR A 251 10.29 14.36 -26.37
C THR A 251 9.46 14.15 -25.11
N VAL A 252 8.15 13.93 -25.28
CA VAL A 252 7.24 13.56 -24.19
C VAL A 252 7.42 12.08 -23.88
N VAL A 253 8.00 11.77 -22.71
CA VAL A 253 8.26 10.39 -22.27
C VAL A 253 7.01 9.75 -21.67
N LYS A 254 6.32 10.48 -20.80
CA LYS A 254 5.08 10.03 -20.14
C LYS A 254 4.24 11.23 -19.70
N ALA A 255 2.94 11.03 -19.60
CA ALA A 255 1.99 12.00 -19.05
C ALA A 255 1.00 11.28 -18.12
N LEU A 256 0.76 11.82 -16.93
CA LEU A 256 -0.05 11.20 -15.90
C LEU A 256 -0.96 12.23 -15.22
N SER A 257 -2.21 11.87 -14.95
CA SER A 257 -3.02 12.60 -13.97
C SER A 257 -2.54 12.28 -12.54
N LEU A 258 -2.29 13.33 -11.76
CA LEU A 258 -1.87 13.24 -10.35
C LEU A 258 -3.05 13.45 -9.39
N GLY A 259 -4.26 13.70 -9.91
CA GLY A 259 -5.44 14.07 -9.15
C GLY A 259 -5.53 15.58 -8.89
N ASN A 260 -6.66 16.05 -8.38
CA ASN A 260 -6.91 17.47 -8.06
C ASN A 260 -6.55 18.43 -9.21
N ASN A 261 -6.89 18.06 -10.45
CA ASN A 261 -6.55 18.79 -11.68
C ASN A 261 -5.04 18.99 -11.92
N GLN A 262 -4.17 18.24 -11.25
CA GLN A 262 -2.73 18.28 -11.51
C GLN A 262 -2.32 17.14 -12.44
N TYR A 263 -1.38 17.44 -13.33
CA TYR A 263 -0.83 16.54 -14.32
C TYR A 263 0.69 16.60 -14.25
N GLY A 264 1.33 15.43 -14.28
CA GLY A 264 2.78 15.29 -14.36
C GLY A 264 3.18 14.80 -15.74
N ILE A 265 4.03 15.56 -16.42
CA ILE A 265 4.50 15.26 -17.78
C ILE A 265 6.03 15.20 -17.74
N ARG A 266 6.59 14.04 -18.07
CA ARG A 266 8.04 13.87 -18.15
C ARG A 266 8.51 14.20 -19.55
N LEU A 267 9.44 15.14 -19.63
CA LEU A 267 9.94 15.75 -20.84
C LEU A 267 11.45 15.55 -20.96
N ARG A 268 11.92 15.44 -22.20
CA ARG A 268 13.34 15.35 -22.53
C ARG A 268 13.68 16.22 -23.74
N THR A 269 14.95 16.59 -23.82
CA THR A 269 15.57 17.16 -25.02
C THR A 269 16.85 16.40 -25.34
N GLU A 270 17.37 16.58 -26.55
CA GLU A 270 18.64 15.95 -26.98
C GLU A 270 19.85 16.43 -26.16
N ALA A 271 19.77 17.62 -25.55
CA ALA A 271 20.86 18.19 -24.75
C ALA A 271 21.03 17.55 -23.36
N MET A 272 20.06 16.74 -22.91
CA MET A 272 20.06 16.13 -21.58
C MET A 272 20.77 14.77 -21.57
N LEU A 273 21.51 14.47 -20.50
CA LEU A 273 22.01 13.11 -20.24
C LEU A 273 20.88 12.06 -20.26
N PRO A 274 21.17 10.78 -20.60
CA PRO A 274 20.16 9.71 -20.69
C PRO A 274 19.30 9.49 -19.44
N ASN A 275 19.77 9.88 -18.27
CA ASN A 275 19.09 9.77 -16.98
C ASN A 275 18.66 11.13 -16.38
N VAL A 276 18.61 12.18 -17.20
CA VAL A 276 18.10 13.51 -16.85
C VAL A 276 16.79 13.78 -17.60
N SER A 277 15.78 14.27 -16.89
CA SER A 277 14.52 14.75 -17.47
C SER A 277 13.97 15.99 -16.78
N ILE A 278 13.01 16.65 -17.41
CA ILE A 278 12.16 17.66 -16.76
C ILE A 278 10.84 16.99 -16.40
N ASP A 279 10.46 17.02 -15.12
CA ASP A 279 9.12 16.65 -14.67
C ASP A 279 8.28 17.94 -14.58
N PHE A 280 7.43 18.16 -15.58
CA PHE A 280 6.52 19.29 -15.68
C PHE A 280 5.19 19.00 -14.98
N TYR A 281 4.93 19.70 -13.90
CA TYR A 281 3.70 19.66 -13.12
C TYR A 281 2.77 20.80 -13.54
N ALA A 282 1.75 20.46 -14.33
CA ALA A 282 0.78 21.41 -14.86
C ALA A 282 -0.56 21.30 -14.13
N TYR A 283 -1.13 22.43 -13.75
CA TYR A 283 -2.51 22.51 -13.27
C TYR A 283 -3.47 22.69 -14.45
N ALA A 284 -4.58 21.97 -14.45
CA ALA A 284 -5.63 22.11 -15.44
C ALA A 284 -6.73 23.07 -14.96
N ALA A 285 -7.02 24.09 -15.75
CA ALA A 285 -8.10 25.04 -15.51
C ALA A 285 -8.82 25.36 -16.81
N TYR A 286 -10.15 25.48 -16.77
CA TYR A 286 -10.97 25.86 -17.91
C TYR A 286 -10.75 24.99 -19.17
N GLY A 287 -10.50 23.69 -18.96
CA GLY A 287 -10.30 22.73 -20.05
C GLY A 287 -8.93 22.83 -20.74
N LYS A 288 -7.95 23.50 -20.13
CA LYS A 288 -6.57 23.55 -20.62
C LYS A 288 -5.57 23.27 -19.51
N LEU A 289 -4.43 22.69 -19.85
CA LEU A 289 -3.26 22.70 -18.99
C LEU A 289 -2.71 24.13 -18.90
N TYR A 290 -2.16 24.46 -17.74
CA TYR A 290 -1.39 25.69 -17.58
C TYR A 290 -0.35 25.78 -18.70
N PRO A 291 -0.27 26.93 -19.41
CA PRO A 291 0.50 27.02 -20.64
C PRO A 291 1.98 26.71 -20.42
N SER A 292 2.54 25.93 -21.35
CA SER A 292 3.94 25.50 -21.33
C SER A 292 4.92 26.54 -21.84
N ASP A 293 4.47 27.75 -22.20
CA ASP A 293 5.28 28.73 -22.93
C ASP A 293 6.48 29.20 -22.09
N SER A 294 6.30 29.39 -20.78
CA SER A 294 7.40 29.70 -19.86
C SER A 294 8.43 28.57 -19.82
N LEU A 295 7.99 27.32 -19.74
CA LEU A 295 8.90 26.18 -19.79
C LEU A 295 9.64 26.12 -21.13
N LYS A 296 8.95 26.28 -22.26
CA LYS A 296 9.57 26.31 -23.59
C LYS A 296 10.63 27.41 -23.68
N ALA A 297 10.38 28.60 -23.12
CA ALA A 297 11.34 29.71 -23.13
C ALA A 297 12.55 29.49 -22.21
N GLU A 298 12.38 28.76 -21.10
CA GLU A 298 13.40 28.65 -20.04
C GLU A 298 14.20 27.34 -20.07
N HIS A 299 13.70 26.29 -20.73
CA HIS A 299 14.24 24.93 -20.59
C HIS A 299 15.73 24.80 -20.90
N GLU A 300 16.24 25.47 -21.95
CA GLU A 300 17.66 25.42 -22.30
C GLU A 300 18.54 25.95 -21.16
N TYR A 301 18.13 27.06 -20.54
CA TYR A 301 18.81 27.65 -19.40
C TYR A 301 18.75 26.73 -18.17
N LEU A 302 17.59 26.13 -17.88
CA LEU A 302 17.42 25.20 -16.77
C LEU A 302 18.33 23.97 -16.91
N VAL A 303 18.33 23.35 -18.10
CA VAL A 303 19.17 22.20 -18.42
C VAL A 303 20.65 22.56 -18.32
N TYR A 304 21.05 23.70 -18.88
CA TYR A 304 22.43 24.18 -18.79
C TYR A 304 22.89 24.35 -17.35
N ARG A 305 22.12 25.06 -16.51
CA ARG A 305 22.46 25.29 -15.10
C ARG A 305 22.59 23.97 -14.33
N ILE A 306 21.65 23.04 -14.52
CA ILE A 306 21.67 21.73 -13.86
C ILE A 306 22.86 20.89 -14.32
N GLN A 307 23.15 20.83 -15.61
CA GLN A 307 24.28 20.05 -16.13
C GLN A 307 25.66 20.68 -15.86
N ASN A 308 25.73 21.88 -15.26
CA ASN A 308 26.97 22.46 -14.76
C ASN A 308 27.30 22.09 -13.31
N MET A 309 26.41 21.36 -12.61
CA MET A 309 26.68 20.82 -11.28
C MET A 309 27.60 19.60 -11.40
N ARG A 310 28.92 19.82 -11.36
CA ARG A 310 29.92 18.80 -11.73
C ARG A 310 29.79 17.53 -10.89
N PHE A 311 29.71 17.66 -9.56
CA PHE A 311 29.68 16.48 -8.69
C PHE A 311 28.44 15.59 -8.89
N ILE A 312 27.28 16.19 -9.21
CA ILE A 312 26.05 15.43 -9.49
C ILE A 312 26.14 14.83 -10.89
N MET A 313 26.58 15.60 -11.88
CA MET A 313 26.68 15.11 -13.26
C MET A 313 27.70 13.99 -13.41
N ASP A 314 28.83 14.06 -12.71
CA ASP A 314 29.83 12.99 -12.73
C ASP A 314 29.28 11.73 -12.05
N TYR A 315 28.56 11.88 -10.93
CA TYR A 315 27.84 10.76 -10.32
C TYR A 315 26.81 10.12 -11.26
N LEU A 316 26.00 10.91 -11.96
CA LEU A 316 24.98 10.39 -12.90
C LEU A 316 25.60 9.66 -14.09
N LYS A 317 26.78 10.07 -14.56
CA LYS A 317 27.51 9.36 -15.63
C LYS A 317 28.02 8.01 -15.16
N GLU A 318 28.43 7.91 -13.90
CA GLU A 318 28.92 6.67 -13.28
C GLU A 318 27.78 5.71 -12.88
N ASN A 319 26.57 6.25 -12.64
CA ASN A 319 25.41 5.52 -12.12
C ASN A 319 24.19 5.75 -13.03
N PRO A 320 24.14 5.13 -14.23
CA PRO A 320 23.12 5.40 -15.24
C PRO A 320 21.69 5.04 -14.83
N GLU A 321 21.52 4.20 -13.81
CA GLU A 321 20.23 3.86 -13.19
C GLU A 321 19.70 4.96 -12.27
N THR A 322 20.54 5.88 -11.80
CA THR A 322 20.09 7.03 -11.01
C THR A 322 19.44 8.06 -11.91
N GLU A 323 18.21 8.47 -11.60
CA GLU A 323 17.49 9.51 -12.34
C GLU A 323 17.62 10.87 -11.65
N LEU A 324 17.83 11.94 -12.43
CA LEU A 324 17.64 13.31 -12.00
C LEU A 324 16.46 13.94 -12.73
N ASN A 325 15.51 14.49 -11.98
CA ASN A 325 14.34 15.18 -12.51
C ASN A 325 14.37 16.65 -12.12
N ILE A 326 14.49 17.53 -13.11
CA ILE A 326 14.30 18.98 -12.96
C ILE A 326 12.80 19.22 -12.78
N ASN A 327 12.39 19.80 -11.66
CA ASN A 327 10.98 19.99 -11.36
C ASN A 327 10.52 21.35 -11.90
N TYR A 328 9.43 21.38 -12.67
CA TYR A 328 8.84 22.62 -13.16
C TYR A 328 7.35 22.65 -12.87
N TYR A 329 6.87 23.67 -12.16
CA TYR A 329 5.50 23.78 -11.65
C TYR A 329 4.79 24.96 -12.33
N ASN A 330 3.88 24.67 -13.25
CA ASN A 330 3.14 25.66 -14.05
C ASN A 330 4.08 26.60 -14.84
N ASN A 331 4.57 27.66 -14.19
CA ASN A 331 5.47 28.69 -14.71
C ASN A 331 6.68 28.96 -13.81
N SER A 332 7.03 28.06 -12.90
CA SER A 332 8.14 28.24 -11.95
C SER A 332 8.97 26.98 -11.81
N ALA A 333 10.29 27.13 -11.70
CA ALA A 333 11.22 26.03 -11.43
C ALA A 333 11.31 25.65 -9.93
N VAL A 334 10.53 26.30 -9.05
CA VAL A 334 10.45 25.97 -7.62
C VAL A 334 9.00 25.96 -7.14
N ASN A 335 8.67 24.98 -6.30
CA ASN A 335 7.36 24.92 -5.68
C ASN A 335 7.26 25.90 -4.50
N SER A 336 6.19 26.69 -4.42
CA SER A 336 6.01 27.67 -3.34
C SER A 336 5.98 27.05 -1.94
N TYR A 337 5.41 25.85 -1.79
CA TYR A 337 5.42 25.12 -0.52
C TYR A 337 6.84 24.77 -0.09
N THR A 338 7.65 24.23 -1.01
CA THR A 338 9.06 23.93 -0.72
C THR A 338 9.82 25.21 -0.41
N ALA A 339 9.62 26.28 -1.18
CA ALA A 339 10.24 27.58 -0.94
C ALA A 339 9.94 28.13 0.46
N ASP A 340 8.67 28.08 0.89
CA ASP A 340 8.24 28.53 2.23
C ASP A 340 8.76 27.63 3.36
N GLU A 341 9.01 26.34 3.10
CA GLU A 341 9.60 25.42 4.08
C GLU A 341 11.10 25.66 4.27
N ILE A 342 11.85 25.91 3.20
CA ILE A 342 13.32 26.10 3.28
C ILE A 342 13.71 27.51 3.72
N ASN A 343 12.87 28.50 3.46
CA ASN A 343 13.17 29.89 3.70
C ASN A 343 11.90 30.61 4.13
N LYS A 344 11.65 30.61 5.44
CA LYS A 344 10.48 31.24 6.06
C LYS A 344 10.45 32.75 5.80
N THR A 345 9.41 33.46 6.24
CA THR A 345 9.29 34.89 5.93
C THR A 345 10.14 35.78 6.84
N PRO A 346 10.47 37.02 6.43
CA PRO A 346 11.17 38.00 7.28
C PRO A 346 10.51 38.24 8.65
N GLU A 347 9.18 38.16 8.72
CA GLU A 347 8.44 38.27 9.99
C GLU A 347 8.73 37.08 10.92
N LEU A 348 8.83 35.87 10.38
CA LEU A 348 9.17 34.68 11.14
C LEU A 348 10.64 34.69 11.57
N TRP A 349 11.56 35.16 10.72
CA TRP A 349 12.96 35.34 11.11
C TRP A 349 13.10 36.31 12.28
N LYS A 350 12.38 37.42 12.27
CA LYS A 350 12.37 38.37 13.40
C LYS A 350 11.86 37.72 14.69
N LYS A 351 10.89 36.81 14.61
CA LYS A 351 10.44 36.04 15.80
C LYS A 351 11.54 35.12 16.32
N HIS A 352 12.27 34.44 15.42
CA HIS A 352 13.43 33.64 15.80
C HIS A 352 14.51 34.50 16.47
N ASP A 353 14.89 35.61 15.86
CA ASP A 353 15.93 36.51 16.37
C ASP A 353 15.57 37.06 17.75
N ALA A 354 14.32 37.45 17.96
CA ALA A 354 13.82 37.89 19.26
C ALA A 354 13.87 36.76 20.30
N TYR A 355 13.50 35.54 19.92
CA TYR A 355 13.53 34.38 20.80
C TYR A 355 14.96 33.97 21.20
N VAL A 356 15.89 33.95 20.24
CA VAL A 356 17.32 33.69 20.50
C VAL A 356 17.87 34.72 21.47
N LYS A 357 17.56 36.00 21.26
CA LYS A 357 17.97 37.08 22.15
C LYS A 357 17.41 36.89 23.57
N GLU A 358 16.12 36.57 23.71
CA GLU A 358 15.51 36.30 25.02
C GLU A 358 16.19 35.14 25.75
N LEU A 359 16.50 34.05 25.04
CA LEU A 359 17.20 32.90 25.62
C LEU A 359 18.62 33.26 26.05
N GLN A 360 19.35 34.04 25.25
CA GLN A 360 20.70 34.51 25.59
C GLN A 360 20.68 35.46 26.80
N ASP A 361 19.77 36.42 26.84
CA ASP A 361 19.60 37.36 27.95
C ASP A 361 19.24 36.60 29.25
N ARG A 362 18.36 35.59 29.16
CA ARG A 362 17.98 34.73 30.29
C ARG A 362 19.13 33.86 30.78
N ALA A 363 19.92 33.29 29.88
CA ALA A 363 21.09 32.48 30.22
C ALA A 363 22.17 33.33 30.93
N ALA A 364 22.33 34.60 30.53
CA ALA A 364 23.23 35.54 31.20
C ALA A 364 22.74 35.91 32.62
N GLN A 365 21.43 36.03 32.83
CA GLN A 365 20.85 36.33 34.14
C GLN A 365 20.80 35.11 35.08
N TYR A 366 20.60 33.90 34.55
CA TYR A 366 20.43 32.66 35.32
C TYR A 366 21.27 31.51 34.75
N PRO A 367 22.59 31.47 34.99
CA PRO A 367 23.49 30.48 34.39
C PRO A 367 23.15 29.02 34.72
N SER A 368 22.60 28.76 35.92
CA SER A 368 22.18 27.42 36.36
C SER A 368 20.90 26.90 35.68
N GLY A 369 20.17 27.75 34.95
CA GLY A 369 18.96 27.40 34.21
C GLY A 369 19.14 27.33 32.69
N ALA A 370 20.38 27.44 32.18
CA ALA A 370 20.70 27.51 30.76
C ALA A 370 20.69 26.14 30.02
N ASN A 371 20.31 25.05 30.70
CA ASN A 371 20.22 23.74 30.08
C ASN A 371 19.17 23.74 28.95
N ASN A 372 19.55 23.20 27.79
CA ASN A 372 18.76 23.04 26.56
C ASN A 372 18.54 24.33 25.72
N THR A 373 19.32 25.40 25.92
CA THR A 373 19.25 26.60 25.06
C THR A 373 19.54 26.27 23.59
N GLU A 374 20.57 25.47 23.31
CA GLU A 374 20.95 25.12 21.93
C GLU A 374 19.85 24.31 21.21
N GLU A 375 19.23 23.35 21.91
CA GLU A 375 18.14 22.54 21.38
C GLU A 375 16.91 23.41 21.03
N LYS A 376 16.55 24.35 21.93
CA LYS A 376 15.47 25.31 21.69
C LYS A 376 15.76 26.27 20.54
N ILE A 377 17.01 26.69 20.38
CA ILE A 377 17.43 27.53 19.24
C ILE A 377 17.27 26.72 17.95
N LYS A 378 17.72 25.47 17.90
CA LYS A 378 17.58 24.58 16.73
C LYS A 378 16.10 24.34 16.37
N GLU A 379 15.25 24.08 17.36
CA GLU A 379 13.81 23.91 17.14
C GLU A 379 13.16 25.20 16.61
N SER A 380 13.52 26.35 17.18
CA SER A 380 13.06 27.65 16.71
C SER A 380 13.55 27.96 15.30
N GLU A 381 14.80 27.64 14.96
CA GLU A 381 15.35 27.83 13.62
C GLU A 381 14.56 27.00 12.59
N LYS A 382 14.34 25.72 12.86
CA LYS A 382 13.54 24.86 11.97
C LYS A 382 12.13 25.41 11.76
N THR A 383 11.50 25.89 12.83
CA THR A 383 10.11 26.38 12.80
C THR A 383 9.98 27.74 12.11
N ASN A 384 10.90 28.67 12.42
CA ASN A 384 10.77 30.08 12.08
C ASN A 384 11.72 30.54 10.97
N CYS A 385 12.73 29.74 10.61
CA CYS A 385 13.73 30.04 9.59
C CYS A 385 13.83 28.98 8.49
N GLY A 386 13.40 27.73 8.73
CA GLY A 386 13.54 26.64 7.77
C GLY A 386 14.98 26.14 7.73
N CYS A 387 15.62 26.23 6.56
CA CYS A 387 17.07 26.04 6.39
C CYS A 387 17.90 27.30 6.73
N ASN A 388 17.24 28.37 7.20
CA ASN A 388 17.87 29.62 7.64
C ASN A 388 18.80 30.27 6.60
N LEU A 389 18.45 30.16 5.31
CA LEU A 389 19.19 30.82 4.22
C LEU A 389 18.99 32.34 4.19
N ARG A 390 17.83 32.81 4.69
CA ARG A 390 17.41 34.22 4.76
C ARG A 390 17.52 34.96 3.42
N LEU A 391 17.01 34.33 2.37
CA LEU A 391 17.03 34.90 1.01
C LEU A 391 15.78 35.74 0.76
N ASP A 392 15.92 36.82 -0.01
CA ASP A 392 14.76 37.53 -0.55
C ASP A 392 13.92 36.60 -1.41
N LYS A 393 12.59 36.74 -1.33
CA LYS A 393 11.65 35.88 -2.08
C LYS A 393 11.94 35.88 -3.58
N GLU A 394 12.24 37.04 -4.15
CA GLU A 394 12.57 37.21 -5.58
C GLU A 394 13.85 36.46 -6.00
N VAL A 395 14.77 36.21 -5.07
CA VAL A 395 15.97 35.40 -5.31
C VAL A 395 15.60 33.93 -5.27
N LEU A 396 14.82 33.51 -4.27
CA LEU A 396 14.42 32.12 -4.13
C LEU A 396 13.50 31.65 -5.27
N ASP A 397 12.61 32.51 -5.75
CA ASP A 397 11.70 32.24 -6.88
C ASP A 397 12.47 31.97 -8.20
N LYS A 398 13.76 32.33 -8.27
CA LYS A 398 14.66 32.04 -9.40
C LYS A 398 15.49 30.76 -9.22
N ALA A 399 15.35 30.07 -8.09
CA ALA A 399 16.03 28.80 -7.86
C ALA A 399 15.44 27.69 -8.75
N ILE A 400 16.24 26.66 -9.01
CA ILE A 400 15.82 25.49 -9.77
C ILE A 400 15.72 24.31 -8.80
N GLN A 401 14.51 23.82 -8.57
CA GLN A 401 14.28 22.63 -7.78
C GLN A 401 14.48 21.39 -8.65
N PHE A 402 15.20 20.41 -8.14
CA PHE A 402 15.36 19.12 -8.79
C PHE A 402 15.35 17.98 -7.77
N SER A 403 15.06 16.77 -8.23
CA SER A 403 15.09 15.56 -7.42
C SER A 403 16.05 14.55 -8.00
N VAL A 404 16.67 13.75 -7.12
CA VAL A 404 17.50 12.60 -7.51
C VAL A 404 16.89 11.34 -6.91
N ASN A 405 16.68 10.33 -7.76
CA ASN A 405 16.18 9.03 -7.39
C ASN A 405 17.22 7.96 -7.74
N THR A 406 17.72 7.27 -6.72
CA THR A 406 18.75 6.24 -6.84
C THR A 406 18.12 4.89 -6.52
N PRO A 407 17.95 4.02 -7.53
CA PRO A 407 17.61 2.62 -7.31
C PRO A 407 18.69 1.97 -6.44
N HIS A 408 18.30 1.18 -5.43
CA HIS A 408 19.22 0.42 -4.56
C HIS A 408 20.07 1.21 -3.55
N ALA A 409 19.46 2.02 -2.69
CA ALA A 409 20.02 2.13 -1.34
C ALA A 409 19.70 0.81 -0.60
N ILE A 410 20.62 0.30 0.21
CA ILE A 410 20.56 -1.04 0.80
C ILE A 410 19.21 -1.27 1.54
N GLY A 411 18.58 -2.45 1.37
CA GLY A 411 17.18 -2.68 1.79
C GLY A 411 16.17 -2.23 0.72
N ASP A 412 14.89 -2.57 0.83
CA ASP A 412 13.87 -2.22 -0.17
C ASP A 412 13.52 -0.70 -0.20
N ARG A 413 14.50 0.18 0.03
CA ARG A 413 14.35 1.65 0.11
C ARG A 413 15.14 2.29 -1.02
N ASN A 414 14.45 2.83 -2.01
CA ASN A 414 15.10 3.69 -3.01
C ASN A 414 15.60 4.98 -2.35
N GLY A 415 16.79 5.43 -2.73
CA GLY A 415 17.31 6.73 -2.32
C GLY A 415 16.55 7.83 -3.04
N TYR A 416 15.95 8.77 -2.31
CA TYR A 416 15.25 9.92 -2.91
C TYR A 416 15.69 11.21 -2.22
N SER A 417 15.86 12.27 -3.00
CA SER A 417 16.28 13.57 -2.48
C SER A 417 15.68 14.73 -3.25
N ILE A 418 15.54 15.87 -2.58
CA ILE A 418 15.12 17.15 -3.16
C ILE A 418 16.21 18.17 -2.91
N TRP A 419 16.58 18.85 -3.98
CA TRP A 419 17.64 19.84 -4.03
C TRP A 419 17.13 21.14 -4.65
N LEU A 420 17.82 22.24 -4.35
CA LEU A 420 17.63 23.51 -5.02
C LEU A 420 18.98 24.06 -5.49
N LEU A 421 19.09 24.37 -6.79
CA LEU A 421 20.17 25.17 -7.34
C LEU A 421 19.78 26.64 -7.26
N LEU A 422 20.45 27.38 -6.38
CA LEU A 422 20.21 28.81 -6.15
C LEU A 422 20.76 29.66 -7.31
N PRO A 423 20.31 30.92 -7.46
CA PRO A 423 20.78 31.80 -8.54
C PRO A 423 22.29 32.10 -8.50
N ASP A 424 22.93 31.97 -7.34
CA ASP A 424 24.35 32.19 -7.11
C ASP A 424 25.18 30.89 -7.18
N ASP A 425 24.66 29.86 -7.85
CA ASP A 425 25.28 28.56 -8.07
C ASP A 425 25.54 27.71 -6.81
N ARG A 426 25.04 28.14 -5.65
CA ARG A 426 24.99 27.29 -4.46
C ARG A 426 23.87 26.25 -4.60
N ILE A 427 24.13 25.04 -4.11
CA ILE A 427 23.22 23.91 -4.21
C ILE A 427 22.79 23.50 -2.81
N LEU A 428 21.50 23.61 -2.49
CA LEU A 428 20.92 23.21 -1.21
C LEU A 428 20.39 21.77 -1.29
N LEU A 429 20.86 20.88 -0.42
CA LEU A 429 20.19 19.63 -0.07
C LEU A 429 19.12 19.90 0.98
N TYR A 430 17.85 19.85 0.59
CA TYR A 430 16.74 20.10 1.49
C TYR A 430 16.20 18.82 2.12
N TYR A 431 16.00 17.77 1.32
CA TYR A 431 15.34 16.54 1.74
C TYR A 431 16.12 15.33 1.26
N MET A 432 16.19 14.29 2.09
CA MET A 432 16.64 12.97 1.67
C MET A 432 15.88 11.83 2.38
N ASN A 433 15.77 10.70 1.71
CA ASN A 433 15.24 9.44 2.23
C ASN A 433 16.04 8.26 1.68
N GLY A 434 16.17 7.19 2.47
CA GLY A 434 16.96 6.00 2.14
C GLY A 434 18.26 5.90 2.94
N ASP A 435 19.14 4.99 2.52
CA ASP A 435 20.36 4.62 3.27
C ASP A 435 21.62 5.34 2.76
N SER A 436 21.56 5.91 1.57
CA SER A 436 22.64 6.72 0.96
C SER A 436 22.05 7.71 -0.03
N LEU A 437 22.78 8.80 -0.27
CA LEU A 437 22.43 9.76 -1.31
C LEU A 437 23.69 10.15 -2.08
N LEU A 438 23.70 9.90 -3.40
CA LEU A 438 24.90 10.03 -4.22
C LEU A 438 26.07 9.26 -3.56
N ASN A 439 27.22 9.92 -3.40
CA ASN A 439 28.39 9.39 -2.68
C ASN A 439 28.40 9.71 -1.18
N PHE A 440 27.34 10.34 -0.65
CA PHE A 440 27.29 10.73 0.76
C PHE A 440 26.63 9.65 1.62
N LYS A 441 27.31 9.31 2.72
CA LYS A 441 26.77 8.42 3.74
C LYS A 441 25.73 9.13 4.58
N TYR A 442 24.76 8.37 5.08
CA TYR A 442 23.62 8.88 5.84
C TYR A 442 24.00 9.50 7.19
N ASP A 443 25.04 8.95 7.84
CA ASP A 443 25.61 9.44 9.11
C ASP A 443 26.31 10.79 9.00
N ALA A 444 26.72 11.19 7.79
CA ALA A 444 27.30 12.50 7.51
C ALA A 444 26.32 13.66 7.79
N TRP A 445 25.03 13.36 7.99
CA TRP A 445 23.95 14.34 8.12
C TRP A 445 23.31 14.40 9.52
N GLY A 446 23.87 13.68 10.50
CA GLY A 446 23.47 13.80 11.91
C GLY A 446 22.45 12.79 12.41
N SER A 447 22.07 11.80 11.59
CA SER A 447 21.29 10.63 12.03
C SER A 447 22.03 9.34 11.73
N THR A 448 22.05 8.41 12.68
CA THR A 448 22.61 7.07 12.51
C THR A 448 21.59 6.06 11.97
N GLU A 449 20.31 6.44 11.84
CA GLU A 449 19.22 5.54 11.46
C GLU A 449 18.61 5.88 10.10
N PRO A 450 18.63 4.97 9.10
CA PRO A 450 18.14 5.23 7.76
C PRO A 450 16.67 5.65 7.71
N GLY A 451 16.32 6.59 6.82
CA GLY A 451 14.99 7.17 6.75
C GLY A 451 14.95 8.63 6.27
N ILE A 452 13.90 9.36 6.66
CA ILE A 452 13.67 10.73 6.23
C ILE A 452 14.55 11.70 7.00
N GLN A 453 15.33 12.53 6.30
CA GLN A 453 16.08 13.65 6.86
C GLN A 453 15.81 14.96 6.10
N TYR A 454 16.06 16.07 6.79
CA TYR A 454 16.05 17.43 6.24
C TYR A 454 17.41 18.11 6.50
N PRO A 455 18.47 17.79 5.73
CA PRO A 455 19.84 18.17 6.09
C PRO A 455 20.11 19.68 6.08
N CYS A 456 19.43 20.43 5.21
CA CYS A 456 19.67 21.87 5.00
C CYS A 456 21.15 22.22 4.75
N LYS A 457 21.84 21.38 3.96
CA LYS A 457 23.26 21.52 3.65
C LYS A 457 23.48 22.18 2.29
N VAL A 458 24.41 23.12 2.24
CA VAL A 458 24.70 23.91 1.05
C VAL A 458 26.07 23.51 0.49
N PHE A 459 26.13 23.35 -0.83
CA PHE A 459 27.32 22.95 -1.57
C PHE A 459 27.63 23.96 -2.67
N ASP A 460 28.88 23.99 -3.11
CA ASP A 460 29.24 24.59 -4.41
C ASP A 460 29.02 23.60 -5.58
N LEU A 461 29.29 24.04 -6.80
CA LEU A 461 29.15 23.23 -8.03
C LEU A 461 30.07 22.00 -8.06
N ASP A 462 31.12 21.96 -7.23
CA ASP A 462 32.07 20.85 -7.12
C ASP A 462 31.74 19.91 -5.95
N GLY A 463 30.65 20.18 -5.20
CA GLY A 463 30.15 19.31 -4.12
C GLY A 463 30.83 19.56 -2.77
N LYS A 464 31.53 20.68 -2.59
CA LYS A 464 32.13 21.03 -1.31
C LYS A 464 31.10 21.68 -0.38
N PRO A 465 30.92 21.20 0.86
CA PRO A 465 30.03 21.82 1.84
C PRO A 465 30.46 23.25 2.18
N LEU A 466 29.48 24.15 2.31
CA LEU A 466 29.67 25.57 2.66
C LEU A 466 29.19 25.91 4.07
N ASN A 467 28.43 25.03 4.74
CA ASN A 467 27.87 25.23 6.08
C ASN A 467 27.83 23.98 6.96
#